data_AF-A0A970HZF7-F1
#
_entry.id   AF-A0A970HZF7-F1
#
_cell.length_a   1.000
_cell.length_b   1.000
_cell.length_c   1.000
_cell.angle_alpha   90.00
_cell.angle_beta   90.00
_cell.angle_gamma   90.00
#
_symmetry.space_group_name_H-M   'P 1'
#
loop_
_entity.id
_entity.type
_entity.pdbx_description
1 polymer ?
#
loop_
_entity_poly.entity_id
_entity_poly.type
_entity_poly.pdbx_seq_one_letter_code
_entity_poly.pdbx_strand_id
1 'polypeptide(L)' 'GAVTDRESALATSYKEAWTRIIPIDFDRSLYTNDLGYSGWVQFDDGEVYIVNYIMDDSPRSQIRGYALRLEDFMLDPV' A
#
# COMPACT_ATOMS: atom_id res chain seq x y z
N GLY A 1 1.96 -1.19 -1.77
CA GLY A 1 2.39 -0.63 -0.48
C GLY A 1 3.66 -1.32 -0.02
N ALA A 2 4.40 -0.69 0.89
CA ALA A 2 5.57 -1.27 1.54
C ALA A 2 5.39 -1.13 3.06
N VAL A 3 5.57 -2.23 3.78
CA VAL A 3 5.54 -2.26 5.24
C VAL A 3 6.94 -2.54 5.73
N THR A 4 7.42 -1.72 6.66
CA THR A 4 8.74 -1.83 7.28
C THR A 4 8.60 -1.47 8.74
N ASP A 5 9.53 -1.92 9.57
CA ASP A 5 9.58 -1.54 10.98
C ASP A 5 10.59 -0.41 11.20
N ARG A 6 10.61 0.07 12.44
CA ARG A 6 11.48 1.18 12.86
C ARG A 6 12.96 0.81 12.76
N GLU A 7 13.33 -0.44 12.99
CA GLU A 7 14.73 -0.87 12.97
C GLU A 7 15.29 -0.78 11.55
N SER A 8 14.58 -1.35 10.57
CA SER A 8 14.91 -1.22 9.16
C SER A 8 14.91 0.23 8.68
N ALA A 9 13.90 1.03 9.06
CA ALA A 9 13.81 2.44 8.65
C ALA A 9 14.97 3.32 9.17
N LEU A 10 15.60 2.91 10.27
CA LEU A 10 16.75 3.60 10.88
C LEU A 10 18.09 2.95 10.55
N ALA A 11 18.10 1.85 9.78
CA ALA A 11 19.32 1.16 9.40
C ALA A 11 20.26 2.08 8.60
N THR A 12 21.56 2.01 8.90
CA THR A 12 22.58 2.85 8.24
C THR A 12 23.21 2.16 7.03
N SER A 13 22.96 0.86 6.86
CA SER A 13 23.42 0.04 5.74
C SER A 13 22.23 -0.64 5.05
N TYR A 14 22.23 -0.68 3.72
CA TYR A 14 21.17 -1.35 2.94
C TYR A 14 21.07 -2.86 3.23
N LYS A 15 22.14 -3.47 3.73
CA LYS A 15 22.15 -4.91 4.10
C LYS A 15 21.37 -5.19 5.38
N GLU A 16 21.08 -4.14 6.15
CA GLU A 16 20.36 -4.18 7.43
C GLU A 16 18.95 -3.59 7.28
N ALA A 17 18.55 -3.18 6.07
CA ALA A 17 17.21 -2.70 5.79
C ALA A 17 16.36 -3.81 5.18
N TRP A 18 15.10 -3.91 5.59
CA TRP A 18 14.12 -4.86 5.06
C TRP A 18 12.73 -4.26 4.92
N THR A 19 11.94 -4.80 3.99
CA THR A 19 10.54 -4.42 3.84
C THR A 19 9.75 -5.56 3.26
N ARG A 20 8.47 -5.62 3.61
CA ARG A 20 7.50 -6.48 2.96
C ARG A 20 6.71 -5.65 1.96
N ILE A 21 6.80 -6.05 0.68
CA ILE A 21 5.99 -5.45 -0.38
C ILE A 21 4.60 -6.11 -0.35
N ILE A 22 3.57 -5.28 -0.22
CA ILE A 22 2.17 -5.68 -0.19
C ILE A 22 1.48 -5.09 -1.42
N PRO A 23 1.10 -5.91 -2.42
CA PRO A 23 0.26 -5.44 -3.52
C PRO A 23 -1.10 -5.02 -2.95
N ILE A 24 -1.49 -3.75 -3.16
CA ILE A 24 -2.78 -3.21 -2.68
C ILE A 24 -3.79 -3.19 -3.84
N ASP A 25 -3.40 -2.59 -4.96
CA ASP A 25 -4.17 -2.61 -6.21
C ASP A 25 -3.22 -2.49 -7.40
N PHE A 26 -3.63 -2.99 -8.55
CA PHE A 26 -2.92 -2.89 -9.81
C PHE A 26 -3.86 -2.40 -10.90
N ASP A 27 -3.58 -1.21 -11.43
CA ASP A 27 -4.38 -0.66 -12.51
C ASP A 27 -4.10 -1.41 -13.82
N ARG A 28 -5.15 -2.04 -14.36
CA ARG A 28 -5.07 -2.83 -15.60
C ARG A 28 -5.39 -2.00 -16.85
N SER A 29 -5.68 -0.71 -16.71
CA SER A 29 -6.03 0.17 -17.83
C SER A 29 -4.84 0.38 -18.76
N LEU A 30 -5.10 0.29 -20.07
CA LEU A 30 -4.13 0.60 -21.12
C LEU A 30 -4.28 2.02 -21.67
N TYR A 31 -5.25 2.79 -21.16
CA TYR A 31 -5.78 3.97 -21.84
C TYR A 31 -5.17 5.30 -21.37
N THR A 32 -4.47 5.34 -20.24
CA THR A 32 -3.99 6.60 -19.66
C THR A 32 -2.64 6.43 -18.95
N ASN A 33 -1.86 7.52 -18.94
CA ASN A 33 -0.50 7.57 -18.40
C ASN A 33 -0.40 8.34 -17.07
N ASP A 34 -1.49 8.95 -16.61
CA ASP A 34 -1.53 9.77 -15.39
C ASP A 34 -2.28 9.04 -14.27
N LEU A 35 -1.68 7.95 -13.78
CA LEU A 35 -2.22 7.06 -12.74
C LEU A 35 -1.14 6.74 -11.70
N GLY A 36 -1.54 6.14 -10.57
CA GLY A 36 -0.60 5.62 -9.57
C GLY A 36 -0.34 6.55 -8.39
N TYR A 37 -0.98 7.72 -8.33
CA TYR A 37 -1.05 8.49 -7.10
C TYR A 37 -1.83 7.72 -6.04
N SER A 38 -1.26 7.66 -4.84
CA SER A 38 -1.88 7.03 -3.69
C SER A 38 -1.63 7.85 -2.43
N GLY A 39 -2.52 7.69 -1.46
CA GLY A 39 -2.40 8.27 -0.12
C GLY A 39 -2.95 7.29 0.90
N TRP A 40 -2.46 7.37 2.12
CA TRP A 40 -2.96 6.53 3.21
C TRP A 40 -2.93 7.27 4.54
N VAL A 41 -3.76 6.81 5.46
CA VAL A 41 -3.76 7.22 6.86
C VAL A 41 -4.00 5.98 7.73
N GLN A 42 -3.42 5.98 8.93
CA GLN A 42 -3.73 4.99 9.96
C GLN A 42 -4.45 5.70 11.11
N PHE A 43 -5.56 5.12 11.56
CA PHE A 43 -6.31 5.59 12.72
C PHE A 43 -5.71 5.04 14.02
N ASP A 44 -6.08 5.64 15.15
CA ASP A 44 -5.56 5.26 16.48
C ASP A 44 -5.89 3.80 16.87
N ASP A 45 -6.90 3.19 16.24
CA ASP A 45 -7.28 1.80 16.44
C ASP A 45 -6.47 0.82 15.56
N GLY A 46 -5.52 1.33 14.79
CA GLY A 46 -4.65 0.56 13.91
C GLY A 46 -5.18 0.32 12.50
N GLU A 47 -6.44 0.67 12.20
CA GLU A 47 -7.01 0.50 10.86
C GLU A 47 -6.39 1.48 9.85
N VAL A 48 -6.04 0.96 8.68
CA VAL A 48 -5.37 1.71 7.62
C VAL A 48 -6.35 1.93 6.47
N TYR A 49 -6.52 3.19 6.09
CA TYR A 49 -7.28 3.59 4.91
C TYR A 49 -6.33 4.02 3.81
N ILE A 50 -6.49 3.46 2.62
CA ILE A 50 -5.70 3.78 1.43
C ILE A 50 -6.64 4.28 0.33
N VAL A 51 -6.23 5.33 -0.38
CA VAL A 51 -6.90 5.82 -1.58
C VAL A 51 -5.94 5.74 -2.76
N ASN A 52 -6.42 5.19 -3.87
CA ASN A 52 -5.67 5.10 -5.12
C ASN A 52 -6.41 5.86 -6.22
N TYR A 53 -5.67 6.65 -7.01
CA TYR A 53 -6.17 7.25 -8.25
C TYR A 53 -5.89 6.31 -9.42
N ILE A 54 -6.96 5.68 -9.92
CA ILE A 54 -6.91 4.59 -10.89
C ILE A 54 -8.03 4.72 -11.93
N MET A 55 -7.96 3.96 -13.01
CA MET A 55 -9.05 3.76 -13.95
C MET A 55 -9.59 2.33 -13.83
N ASP A 56 -8.73 1.32 -13.98
CA ASP A 56 -9.04 -0.11 -13.91
C ASP A 56 -10.31 -0.50 -14.68
N ASP A 57 -11.44 -0.67 -14.00
CA ASP A 57 -12.73 -1.11 -14.55
C ASP A 57 -13.70 0.04 -14.91
N SER A 58 -13.29 1.28 -14.70
CA SER A 58 -14.10 2.47 -14.98
C SER A 58 -13.75 3.08 -16.34
N PRO A 59 -14.73 3.66 -17.08
CA PRO A 59 -14.46 4.39 -18.32
C PRO A 59 -13.72 5.72 -18.10
N ARG A 60 -13.58 6.18 -16.86
CA ARG A 60 -12.85 7.39 -16.46
C ARG A 60 -12.05 7.13 -15.19
N SER A 61 -11.09 8.01 -14.90
CA SER A 61 -10.35 7.95 -13.65
C SER A 61 -11.29 8.07 -12.44
N GLN A 62 -10.93 7.36 -11.39
CA GLN A 62 -11.69 7.18 -10.16
C GLN A 62 -10.74 7.13 -8.96
N ILE A 63 -11.30 7.44 -7.79
CA ILE A 63 -10.63 7.22 -6.51
C ILE A 63 -11.20 5.92 -5.94
N ARG A 64 -10.34 4.91 -5.76
CA ARG A 64 -10.72 3.64 -5.12
C ARG A 64 -10.15 3.59 -3.71
N GLY A 65 -11.01 3.33 -2.74
CA GLY A 65 -10.65 3.23 -1.33
C GLY A 65 -10.51 1.78 -0.86
N TYR A 66 -9.56 1.55 0.02
CA TYR A 66 -9.34 0.28 0.72
C TYR A 66 -9.25 0.55 2.22
N ALA A 67 -9.85 -0.32 3.02
CA ALA A 67 -9.68 -0.37 4.47
C ALA A 67 -9.11 -1.74 4.82
N LEU A 68 -8.04 -1.76 5.61
CA LEU A 68 -7.37 -2.99 6.02
C LEU A 68 -6.73 -2.84 7.39
N ARG A 69 -6.44 -3.98 8.01
CA ARG A 69 -5.62 -4.10 9.22
C ARG A 69 -4.29 -4.76 8.83
N LEU A 70 -3.18 -4.34 9.43
CA LEU A 70 -1.86 -4.91 9.07
C LEU A 70 -1.80 -6.40 9.42
N GLU A 71 -2.54 -6.79 10.46
CA GLU A 71 -2.74 -8.16 10.91
C GLU A 71 -3.32 -9.05 9.81
N ASP A 72 -4.07 -8.50 8.85
CA ASP A 72 -4.60 -9.25 7.69
C ASP A 72 -3.47 -9.82 6.80
N PHE A 73 -2.24 -9.30 6.93
CA PHE A 73 -1.07 -9.69 6.13
C PHE A 73 0.06 -10.33 6.94
N MET A 74 -0.06 -10.32 8.27
CA MET A 74 0.92 -10.92 9.17
C MET A 74 0.57 -12.40 9.36
N LEU A 75 1.57 -13.26 9.20
CA LEU A 75 1.44 -14.67 9.58
C LEU A 75 1.99 -14.79 10.99
N ASP A 76 1.20 -15.28 11.93
CA ASP A 76 1.73 -15.64 13.23
C ASP A 76 2.79 -16.74 13.04
N PRO A 77 3.97 -16.62 13.69
CA PRO A 77 4.93 -17.69 13.70
C PRO A 77 4.31 -18.91 14.40
N VAL A 78 4.33 -20.06 13.71
CA VAL A 78 3.96 -21.37 14.26
C VAL A 78 5.04 -21.86 15.21
#